data_AF-A0A2V8TMA6-F1
#
_entry.id   AF-A0A2V8TMA6-F1
#
_cell.length_a   1.000
_cell.length_b   1.000
_cell.length_c   1.000
_cell.angle_alpha   90.00
_cell.angle_beta   90.00
_cell.angle_gamma   90.00
#
_symmetry.space_group_name_H-M   'P 1'
#
loop_
_entity.id
_entity.type
_entity.pdbx_description
1 polymer ?
#
loop_
_entity_poly.entity_id
_entity_poly.type
_entity_poly.pdbx_seq_one_letter_code
_entity_poly.pdbx_strand_id
1 'polypeptide(L)'
;MAAWQVEQYSEVGDHLGQISEKRGKKEEALHWYALADGGVRPVPEARANLTRLAGSDKVELRLSKAKEELIESRTVKIGPLLKDEKKELQAEFFVVLVPGAAGKAKVAGVKFIRGSEKLRPLAAAVQSATYRLSFPDETTTKIIRRGILFCEPTNEGCRFILLSVEAVTSVD
;
A
#
# COMPACT_ATOMS: atom_id res chain seq x y z
N MET A 1 2.84 11.72 7.79
CA MET A 1 2.93 10.39 7.14
C MET A 1 1.58 9.90 6.58
N ALA A 2 0.43 10.37 7.05
CA ALA A 2 -0.88 9.93 6.55
C ALA A 2 -1.03 10.02 5.02
N ALA A 3 -0.60 11.12 4.39
CA ALA A 3 -0.65 11.27 2.93
C ALA A 3 0.16 10.19 2.16
N TRP A 4 1.35 9.83 2.68
CA TRP A 4 2.17 8.76 2.10
C TRP A 4 1.46 7.40 2.15
N GLN A 5 0.79 7.10 3.26
CA GLN A 5 0.10 5.82 3.47
C GLN A 5 -1.09 5.61 2.53
N VAL A 6 -1.60 6.67 1.89
CA VAL A 6 -2.67 6.56 0.89
C VAL A 6 -2.05 6.10 -0.43
N GLU A 7 -1.41 6.97 -1.20
CA GLU A 7 -1.00 6.63 -2.58
C GLU A 7 0.51 6.41 -2.78
N GLN A 8 1.33 6.64 -1.75
CA GLN A 8 2.80 6.55 -1.89
C GLN A 8 3.33 7.40 -3.04
N TYR A 9 2.80 8.63 -3.19
CA TYR A 9 3.26 9.55 -4.23
C TYR A 9 4.72 9.93 -4.02
N SER A 10 5.49 9.87 -5.11
CA SER A 10 6.93 10.11 -5.11
C SER A 10 7.28 11.49 -4.54
N GLU A 11 6.53 12.54 -4.90
CA GLU A 11 6.71 13.90 -4.37
C GLU A 11 6.67 13.96 -2.84
N VAL A 12 5.75 13.20 -2.22
CA VAL A 12 5.59 13.15 -0.76
C VAL A 12 6.78 12.45 -0.14
N GLY A 13 7.21 11.33 -0.72
CA GLY A 13 8.40 10.60 -0.27
C GLY A 13 9.67 11.44 -0.40
N ASP A 14 9.88 12.12 -1.52
CA ASP A 14 11.05 12.98 -1.74
C ASP A 14 11.09 14.12 -0.72
N HIS A 15 9.96 14.81 -0.48
CA HIS A 15 9.88 15.85 0.53
C HIS A 15 10.15 15.34 1.96
N LEU A 16 9.67 14.13 2.30
CA LEU A 16 10.02 13.50 3.58
C LEU A 16 11.51 13.20 3.68
N GLY A 17 12.15 12.81 2.57
CA GLY A 17 13.59 12.67 2.45
C GLY A 17 14.34 13.97 2.71
N GLN A 18 13.93 15.06 2.05
CA GLN A 18 14.53 16.39 2.23
C GLN A 18 14.41 16.90 3.68
N ILE A 19 13.25 16.70 4.30
CA ILE A 19 13.04 17.06 5.72
C ILE A 19 13.98 16.25 6.62
N SER A 20 14.09 14.95 6.37
CA SER A 20 14.96 14.06 7.15
C SER A 20 16.43 14.45 7.02
N GLU A 21 16.87 14.79 5.80
CA GLU A 21 18.24 15.23 5.52
C GLU A 21 18.56 16.56 6.24
N LYS A 22 17.66 17.55 6.15
CA LYS A 22 17.80 18.83 6.87
C LYS A 22 17.83 18.67 8.39
N ARG A 23 17.26 17.60 8.92
CA ARG A 23 17.30 17.25 10.35
C ARG A 23 18.53 16.42 10.74
N GLY A 24 19.48 16.19 9.84
CA GLY A 24 20.68 15.39 10.08
C GLY A 24 20.42 13.87 10.10
N LYS A 25 19.23 13.42 9.71
CA LYS A 25 18.84 12.01 9.75
C LYS A 25 19.11 11.33 8.41
N LYS A 26 20.39 11.07 8.13
CA LYS A 26 20.86 10.59 6.83
C LYS A 26 20.19 9.28 6.38
N GLU A 27 20.14 8.27 7.23
CA GLU A 27 19.55 6.96 6.86
C GLU A 27 18.04 7.04 6.62
N GLU A 28 17.32 7.86 7.38
CA GLU A 28 15.89 8.13 7.17
C GLU A 28 15.67 8.84 5.82
N ALA A 29 16.53 9.80 5.47
CA ALA A 29 16.47 10.48 4.17
C ALA A 29 16.71 9.51 3.01
N LEU A 30 17.76 8.69 3.09
CA LEU A 30 18.07 7.65 2.09
C LEU A 30 16.90 6.68 1.89
N HIS A 31 16.26 6.29 2.99
CA HIS A 31 15.10 5.41 2.96
C HIS A 31 13.93 6.08 2.24
N TRP A 32 13.58 7.32 2.59
CA TRP A 32 12.50 8.07 1.93
C TRP A 32 12.75 8.34 0.44
N TYR A 33 13.97 8.72 0.04
CA TYR A 33 14.30 8.91 -1.37
C TYR A 33 14.20 7.60 -2.17
N ALA A 34 14.60 6.47 -1.59
CA ALA A 34 14.47 5.16 -2.24
C ALA A 34 13.00 4.73 -2.39
N LEU A 35 12.18 4.94 -1.35
CA LEU A 35 10.73 4.72 -1.45
C LEU A 35 10.08 5.64 -2.49
N ALA A 36 10.51 6.90 -2.56
CA ALA A 36 9.99 7.87 -3.52
C ALA A 36 10.30 7.47 -4.96
N ASP A 37 11.52 7.01 -5.26
CA ASP A 37 11.90 6.56 -6.61
C ASP A 37 11.02 5.39 -7.12
N GLY A 38 10.66 4.46 -6.23
CA GLY A 38 9.72 3.37 -6.53
C GLY A 38 8.23 3.72 -6.35
N GLY A 39 7.92 4.94 -5.94
CA GLY A 39 6.59 5.40 -5.59
C GLY A 39 5.68 5.64 -6.80
N VAL A 40 4.43 6.02 -6.55
CA VAL A 40 3.48 6.41 -7.59
C VAL A 40 3.88 7.78 -8.16
N ARG A 41 3.83 7.93 -9.49
CA ARG A 41 4.34 9.11 -10.23
C ARG A 41 5.78 9.46 -9.83
N PRO A 42 6.77 8.63 -10.18
CA PRO A 42 8.17 8.86 -9.79
C PRO A 42 8.65 10.23 -10.27
N VAL A 43 9.24 11.01 -9.37
CA VAL A 43 9.88 12.30 -9.68
C VAL A 43 11.40 12.13 -9.81
N PRO A 44 12.07 12.79 -10.77
CA PRO A 44 13.49 12.61 -11.01
C PRO A 44 14.37 13.03 -9.82
N GLU A 45 13.89 13.97 -9.00
CA GLU A 45 14.56 14.46 -7.80
C GLU A 45 14.83 13.34 -6.79
N ALA A 46 13.91 12.39 -6.64
CA ALA A 46 14.06 11.28 -5.69
C ALA A 46 15.33 10.45 -5.98
N ARG A 47 15.52 10.06 -7.25
CA ARG A 47 16.72 9.34 -7.69
C ARG A 47 17.98 10.18 -7.56
N ALA A 48 17.91 11.45 -7.95
CA ALA A 48 19.04 12.36 -7.90
C ALA A 48 19.51 12.57 -6.45
N ASN A 49 18.57 12.78 -5.53
CA ASN A 49 18.83 12.94 -4.10
C ASN A 49 19.38 11.65 -3.47
N LEU A 50 18.80 10.49 -3.79
CA LEU A 50 19.31 9.19 -3.36
C LEU A 50 20.76 8.99 -3.82
N THR A 51 21.04 9.21 -5.10
CA THR A 51 22.37 9.05 -5.69
C THR A 51 23.39 9.98 -5.04
N ARG A 52 23.03 11.26 -4.87
CA ARG A 52 23.87 12.27 -4.21
C ARG A 52 24.23 11.88 -2.78
N LEU A 53 23.28 11.34 -2.03
CA LEU A 53 23.46 11.06 -0.59
C LEU A 53 24.07 9.68 -0.31
N ALA A 54 23.79 8.68 -1.14
CA ALA A 54 24.22 7.29 -0.98
C ALA A 54 25.55 6.98 -1.68
N GLY A 55 25.80 7.62 -2.83
CA GLY A 55 26.76 7.15 -3.83
C GLY A 55 26.12 6.16 -4.82
N SER A 56 26.50 6.24 -6.09
CA SER A 56 25.89 5.48 -7.20
C SER A 56 25.95 3.95 -7.01
N ASP A 57 26.98 3.45 -6.34
CA ASP A 57 27.21 2.03 -6.07
C ASP A 57 26.18 1.42 -5.11
N LYS A 58 25.49 2.23 -4.30
CA LYS A 58 24.53 1.77 -3.29
C LYS A 58 23.07 1.97 -3.67
N VAL A 59 22.80 2.64 -4.79
CA VAL A 59 21.45 2.99 -5.24
C VAL A 59 20.62 1.73 -5.48
N GLU A 60 21.12 0.79 -6.27
CA GLU A 60 20.32 -0.37 -6.70
C GLU A 60 19.87 -1.25 -5.53
N LEU A 61 20.76 -1.47 -4.55
CA LEU A 61 20.44 -2.23 -3.34
C LEU A 61 19.33 -1.55 -2.53
N ARG A 62 19.35 -0.21 -2.42
CA ARG A 62 18.32 0.57 -1.71
C ARG A 62 16.98 0.49 -2.45
N LEU A 63 17.00 0.58 -3.77
CA LEU A 63 15.80 0.49 -4.61
C LEU A 63 15.15 -0.87 -4.53
N SER A 64 15.95 -1.94 -4.53
CA SER A 64 15.44 -3.32 -4.39
C SER A 64 14.69 -3.50 -3.07
N LYS A 65 15.28 -3.04 -1.96
CA LYS A 65 14.62 -3.07 -0.63
C LYS A 65 13.38 -2.18 -0.57
N ALA A 66 13.45 -0.98 -1.13
CA ALA A 66 12.32 -0.06 -1.19
C ALA A 66 11.15 -0.67 -1.96
N LYS A 67 11.41 -1.37 -3.07
CA LYS A 67 10.37 -2.06 -3.85
C LYS A 67 9.66 -3.14 -3.03
N GLU A 68 10.41 -3.97 -2.31
CA GLU A 68 9.84 -4.97 -1.40
C GLU A 68 8.93 -4.31 -0.35
N GLU A 69 9.40 -3.25 0.28
CA GLU A 69 8.63 -2.52 1.29
C GLU A 69 7.37 -1.84 0.74
N LEU A 70 7.43 -1.27 -0.47
CA LEU A 70 6.27 -0.69 -1.15
C LEU A 70 5.20 -1.76 -1.44
N ILE A 71 5.62 -2.97 -1.81
CA ILE A 71 4.70 -4.10 -2.00
C ILE A 71 4.09 -4.52 -0.66
N GLU A 72 4.91 -4.70 0.38
CA GLU A 72 4.44 -5.10 1.70
C GLU A 72 3.48 -4.09 2.33
N SER A 73 3.75 -2.79 2.17
CA SER A 73 2.93 -1.72 2.72
C SER A 73 1.55 -1.61 2.07
N ARG A 74 1.40 -2.04 0.81
CA ARG A 74 0.12 -2.15 0.10
C ARG A 74 -0.61 -3.48 0.34
N THR A 75 0.07 -4.45 0.95
CA THR A 75 -0.43 -5.82 1.12
C THR A 75 -1.01 -6.03 2.51
N VAL A 76 -2.31 -6.35 2.56
CA VAL A 76 -3.01 -6.74 3.78
C VAL A 76 -3.12 -8.26 3.81
N LYS A 77 -2.54 -8.88 4.83
CA LYS A 77 -2.64 -10.34 5.04
C LYS A 77 -4.03 -10.68 5.55
N ILE A 78 -4.75 -11.57 4.86
CA ILE A 78 -6.08 -12.01 5.23
C ILE A 78 -6.05 -13.41 5.89
N GLY A 79 -5.19 -14.30 5.39
CA GLY A 79 -4.97 -15.64 5.96
C GLY A 79 -5.57 -16.78 5.13
N PRO A 80 -5.45 -18.03 5.57
CA PRO A 80 -5.82 -19.22 4.79
C PRO A 80 -7.34 -19.43 4.79
N LEU A 81 -8.03 -18.88 3.78
CA LEU A 81 -9.49 -18.90 3.70
C LEU A 81 -10.06 -19.90 2.68
N LEU A 82 -9.22 -20.53 1.87
CA LEU A 82 -9.64 -21.45 0.79
C LEU A 82 -8.83 -22.75 0.80
N LYS A 83 -8.99 -23.54 1.86
CA LYS A 83 -8.22 -24.78 2.08
C LYS A 83 -8.46 -25.86 1.01
N ASP A 84 -9.61 -25.83 0.36
CA ASP A 84 -10.01 -26.84 -0.64
C ASP A 84 -9.81 -26.37 -2.09
N GLU A 85 -9.35 -25.13 -2.30
CA GLU A 85 -9.18 -24.59 -3.64
C GLU A 85 -7.84 -25.03 -4.24
N LYS A 86 -7.88 -25.46 -5.49
CA LYS A 86 -6.72 -26.04 -6.19
C LYS A 86 -6.11 -25.10 -7.23
N LYS A 87 -6.71 -23.92 -7.39
CA LYS A 87 -6.30 -22.90 -8.34
C LYS A 87 -6.19 -21.55 -7.65
N GLU A 88 -5.32 -20.70 -8.17
CA GLU A 88 -5.30 -19.30 -7.79
C GLU A 88 -6.63 -18.66 -8.15
N LEU A 89 -7.17 -17.90 -7.19
CA LEU A 89 -8.37 -17.10 -7.40
C LEU A 89 -8.05 -15.64 -7.13
N GLN A 90 -8.65 -14.78 -7.94
CA GLN A 90 -8.58 -13.33 -7.74
C GLN A 90 -9.95 -12.67 -7.92
N ALA A 91 -10.20 -11.66 -7.11
CA ALA A 91 -11.36 -10.81 -7.23
C ALA A 91 -11.04 -9.40 -6.74
N GLU A 92 -11.69 -8.42 -7.36
CA GLU A 92 -11.52 -7.02 -7.04
C GLU A 92 -12.62 -6.55 -6.09
N PHE A 93 -12.23 -5.78 -5.08
CA PHE A 93 -13.13 -5.21 -4.09
C PHE A 93 -12.86 -3.72 -3.91
N PHE A 94 -13.93 -2.96 -3.66
CA PHE A 94 -13.82 -1.68 -2.99
C PHE A 94 -13.88 -1.87 -1.48
N VAL A 95 -13.08 -1.10 -0.75
CA VAL A 95 -13.13 -0.96 0.71
C VAL A 95 -13.32 0.50 1.07
N VAL A 96 -14.17 0.78 2.05
CA VAL A 96 -14.38 2.13 2.59
C VAL A 96 -13.71 2.19 3.95
N LEU A 97 -12.67 3.02 4.05
CA LEU A 97 -11.92 3.26 5.28
C LEU A 97 -12.41 4.55 5.93
N VAL A 98 -12.64 4.49 7.25
CA VAL A 98 -13.08 5.62 8.08
C VAL A 98 -12.21 5.72 9.33
N PRO A 99 -12.18 6.87 10.02
CA PRO A 99 -11.53 6.99 11.31
C PRO A 99 -12.07 5.96 12.30
N GLY A 100 -11.16 5.29 13.00
CA GLY A 100 -11.41 4.39 14.12
C GLY A 100 -10.65 4.84 15.37
N ALA A 101 -10.63 3.98 16.39
CA ALA A 101 -9.98 4.30 17.66
C ALA A 101 -8.49 4.65 17.47
N ALA A 102 -8.02 5.69 18.18
CA ALA A 102 -6.64 6.17 18.13
C ALA A 102 -6.13 6.49 16.71
N GLY A 103 -7.00 7.03 15.84
CA GLY A 103 -6.65 7.45 14.48
C GLY A 103 -6.38 6.30 13.50
N LYS A 104 -6.59 5.04 13.90
CA LYS A 104 -6.43 3.87 13.01
C LYS A 104 -7.60 3.78 12.05
N ALA A 105 -7.34 3.30 10.83
CA ALA A 105 -8.42 3.02 9.89
C ALA A 105 -9.31 1.86 10.34
N LYS A 106 -10.63 2.09 10.29
CA LYS A 106 -11.66 1.06 10.39
C LYS A 106 -12.29 0.87 9.02
N VAL A 107 -12.57 -0.37 8.64
CA VAL A 107 -13.37 -0.62 7.43
C VAL A 107 -14.86 -0.40 7.77
N ALA A 108 -15.54 0.44 6.99
CA ALA A 108 -16.97 0.73 7.10
C ALA A 108 -17.81 -0.04 6.06
N GLY A 109 -17.19 -0.51 4.98
CA GLY A 109 -17.86 -1.33 3.98
C GLY A 109 -16.90 -1.97 3.00
N VAL A 110 -17.33 -3.09 2.42
CA VAL A 110 -16.64 -3.82 1.36
C VAL A 110 -17.65 -4.13 0.25
N LYS A 111 -17.27 -3.91 -1.01
CA LYS A 111 -18.09 -4.22 -2.18
C LYS A 111 -17.30 -5.05 -3.18
N PHE A 112 -17.80 -6.22 -3.54
CA PHE A 112 -17.28 -7.00 -4.67
C PHE A 112 -17.51 -6.25 -5.98
N ILE A 113 -16.50 -6.21 -6.84
CA ILE A 113 -16.55 -5.56 -8.15
C ILE A 113 -16.65 -6.65 -9.22
N ARG A 114 -15.60 -7.47 -9.35
CA ARG A 114 -15.48 -8.51 -10.38
C ARG A 114 -14.43 -9.55 -10.03
N GLY A 115 -14.37 -10.63 -10.81
CA GLY A 115 -13.44 -11.74 -10.64
C GLY A 115 -14.16 -13.00 -10.20
N SER A 116 -13.47 -13.87 -9.46
CA SER A 116 -14.05 -15.14 -9.04
C SER A 116 -15.19 -14.93 -8.03
N GLU A 117 -16.40 -15.38 -8.39
CA GLU A 117 -17.58 -15.34 -7.50
C GLU A 117 -17.37 -16.15 -6.22
N LYS A 118 -16.49 -17.15 -6.23
CA LYS A 118 -16.10 -17.92 -5.03
C LYS A 118 -15.43 -17.06 -3.96
N LEU A 119 -14.89 -15.89 -4.33
CA LEU A 119 -14.25 -14.96 -3.40
C LEU A 119 -15.24 -13.97 -2.78
N ARG A 120 -16.46 -13.82 -3.33
CA ARG A 120 -17.48 -12.91 -2.80
C ARG A 120 -17.77 -13.15 -1.29
N PRO A 121 -17.88 -14.39 -0.78
CA PRO A 121 -18.06 -14.65 0.65
C PRO A 121 -16.90 -14.17 1.54
N LEU A 122 -15.70 -13.98 0.98
CA LEU A 122 -14.52 -13.52 1.73
C LEU A 122 -14.55 -12.01 1.99
N ALA A 123 -15.58 -11.28 1.54
CA ALA A 123 -15.78 -9.86 1.85
C ALA A 123 -15.76 -9.58 3.37
N ALA A 124 -16.30 -10.49 4.19
CA ALA A 124 -16.27 -10.36 5.65
C ALA A 124 -14.85 -10.40 6.23
N ALA A 125 -13.95 -11.18 5.62
CA ALA A 125 -12.56 -11.23 6.02
C ALA A 125 -11.80 -9.98 5.57
N VAL A 126 -12.06 -9.48 4.35
CA VAL A 126 -11.52 -8.20 3.87
C VAL A 126 -11.98 -7.03 4.76
N GLN A 127 -13.22 -7.08 5.26
CA GLN A 127 -13.81 -6.10 6.17
C GLN A 127 -13.15 -6.12 7.56
N SER A 128 -12.77 -7.31 8.04
CA SER A 128 -12.20 -7.50 9.39
C SER A 128 -10.68 -7.31 9.43
N ALA A 129 -10.05 -7.14 8.26
CA ALA A 129 -8.60 -7.03 8.17
C ALA A 129 -8.08 -5.68 8.69
N THR A 130 -6.80 -5.65 9.06
CA THR A 130 -6.13 -4.44 9.55
C THR A 130 -5.39 -3.74 8.41
N TYR A 131 -5.75 -2.49 8.14
CA TYR A 131 -5.14 -1.66 7.11
C TYR A 131 -4.13 -0.69 7.73
N ARG A 132 -2.94 -0.59 7.12
CA ARG A 132 -1.85 0.32 7.57
C ARG A 132 -2.10 1.76 7.12
N LEU A 133 -3.25 2.31 7.49
CA LEU A 133 -3.64 3.68 7.20
C LEU A 133 -4.01 4.39 8.51
N SER A 134 -3.54 5.63 8.65
CA SER A 134 -3.90 6.52 9.75
C SER A 134 -4.68 7.74 9.25
N PHE A 135 -5.61 8.20 10.07
CA PHE A 135 -6.31 9.46 9.88
C PHE A 135 -5.61 10.55 10.71
N PRO A 136 -5.42 11.75 10.17
CA PRO A 136 -4.72 12.84 10.87
C PRO A 136 -5.54 13.42 12.04
N ASP A 137 -6.86 13.26 11.99
CA ASP A 137 -7.82 13.75 12.98
C ASP A 137 -9.07 12.86 12.99
N GLU A 138 -10.05 13.20 13.83
CA GLU A 138 -11.33 12.49 13.96
C GLU A 138 -12.44 13.04 13.04
N THR A 139 -12.09 13.91 12.08
CA THR A 139 -13.08 14.44 11.14
C THR A 139 -13.71 13.30 10.34
N THR A 140 -15.01 13.39 10.09
CA THR A 140 -15.74 12.32 9.38
C THR A 140 -15.36 12.31 7.90
N THR A 141 -14.28 11.61 7.59
CA THR A 141 -13.75 11.42 6.24
C THR A 141 -13.91 9.96 5.82
N LYS A 142 -14.24 9.73 4.54
CA LYS A 142 -14.31 8.40 3.95
C LYS A 142 -13.26 8.29 2.86
N ILE A 143 -12.39 7.29 2.96
CA ILE A 143 -11.40 6.97 1.93
C ILE A 143 -11.84 5.68 1.26
N ILE A 144 -12.11 5.74 -0.04
CA ILE A 144 -12.49 4.57 -0.84
C ILE A 144 -11.23 4.05 -1.53
N ARG A 145 -10.95 2.75 -1.37
CA ARG A 145 -9.82 2.09 -2.03
C ARG A 145 -10.28 0.88 -2.81
N ARG A 146 -9.67 0.65 -3.96
CA ARG A 146 -9.79 -0.58 -4.72
C ARG A 146 -8.63 -1.50 -4.37
N GLY A 147 -8.87 -2.79 -4.31
CA GLY A 147 -7.82 -3.78 -4.12
C GLY A 147 -8.17 -5.12 -4.74
N ILE A 148 -7.14 -5.94 -4.95
CA ILE A 148 -7.26 -7.30 -5.45
C ILE A 148 -7.11 -8.24 -4.26
N LEU A 149 -8.15 -9.03 -3.99
CA LEU A 149 -8.04 -10.21 -3.15
C LEU A 149 -7.47 -11.33 -4.01
N PHE A 150 -6.24 -11.72 -3.70
CA PHE A 150 -5.55 -12.83 -4.35
C PHE A 150 -5.38 -13.96 -3.34
N CYS A 151 -5.83 -15.16 -3.71
CA CYS A 151 -5.75 -16.35 -2.87
C CYS A 151 -5.02 -17.46 -3.62
N GLU A 152 -3.95 -17.95 -3.02
CA GLU A 152 -3.18 -19.09 -3.51
C GLU A 152 -3.79 -20.41 -3.01
N PRO A 153 -3.68 -21.50 -3.79
CA PRO A 153 -4.18 -22.83 -3.39
C PRO A 153 -3.38 -23.49 -2.26
N THR A 154 -2.32 -22.82 -1.78
CA THR A 154 -1.44 -23.27 -0.69
C THR A 154 -1.83 -22.62 0.65
N ASN A 155 -1.29 -23.13 1.76
CA ASN A 155 -1.45 -22.52 3.09
C ASN A 155 -0.87 -21.09 3.20
N GLU A 156 -0.29 -20.54 2.14
CA GLU A 156 0.20 -19.15 2.08
C GLU A 156 -0.95 -18.13 2.20
N GLY A 157 -2.17 -18.57 1.87
CA GLY A 157 -3.42 -17.89 2.20
C GLY A 157 -3.76 -16.73 1.27
N CYS A 158 -4.77 -15.96 1.66
CA CYS A 158 -5.26 -14.83 0.91
C CYS A 158 -4.56 -13.54 1.33
N ARG A 159 -4.26 -12.70 0.35
CA ARG A 159 -3.72 -11.36 0.49
C ARG A 159 -4.58 -10.35 -0.26
N PHE A 160 -4.83 -9.22 0.35
CA PHE A 160 -5.54 -8.10 -0.26
C PHE A 160 -4.55 -7.00 -0.59
N ILE A 161 -4.34 -6.76 -1.88
CA ILE A 161 -3.35 -5.81 -2.39
C ILE A 161 -4.08 -4.54 -2.82
N LEU A 162 -3.79 -3.43 -2.15
CA LEU A 162 -4.37 -2.13 -2.49
C LEU A 162 -3.80 -1.64 -3.82
N LEU A 163 -4.70 -1.26 -4.73
CA LEU A 163 -4.33 -0.63 -5.99
C LEU A 163 -4.08 0.86 -5.77
N SER A 164 -3.16 1.42 -6.57
CA SER A 164 -3.06 2.87 -6.74
C SER A 164 -4.32 3.38 -7.43
N VAL A 165 -4.80 4.57 -7.05
CA VAL A 165 -5.95 5.21 -7.73
C VAL A 165 -5.72 5.38 -9.23
N GLU A 166 -4.48 5.54 -9.67
CA GLU A 166 -4.13 5.69 -11.08
C GLU A 166 -4.25 4.38 -11.86
N ALA A 167 -4.15 3.24 -11.19
CA ALA A 167 -4.39 1.92 -11.79
C ALA A 167 -5.89 1.61 -11.93
N VAL A 168 -6.77 2.45 -11.37
CA VAL A 168 -8.23 2.27 -11.44
C VAL A 168 -8.77 3.02 -12.65
N THR A 169 -9.00 2.30 -13.74
CA THR A 169 -9.45 2.87 -15.02
C THR A 169 -10.97 2.82 -15.24
N SER A 170 -11.72 2.20 -14.33
CA SER A 170 -13.19 2.10 -14.37
C SER A 170 -13.77 1.93 -12.95
N VAL A 171 -15.03 2.30 -12.77
CA VAL A 171 -15.79 2.17 -11.51
C VAL A 171 -16.77 0.99 -11.52
N ASP A 172 -16.82 0.26 -12.64
CA ASP A 172 -17.79 -0.79 -12.95
C ASP A 172 -17.34 -2.20 -12.50
#